data_AF-A0A7G7KQ78-F1
#
_entry.id   AF-A0A7G7KQ78-F1
#
_cell.length_a   1.000
_cell.length_b   1.000
_cell.length_c   1.000
_cell.angle_alpha   90.00
_cell.angle_beta   90.00
_cell.angle_gamma   90.00
#
_symmetry.space_group_name_H-M   'P 1'
#
loop_
_entity.id
_entity.type
_entity.pdbx_description
1 polymer ?
#
loop_
_entity_poly.entity_id
_entity_poly.type
_entity_poly.pdbx_seq_one_letter_code
_entity_poly.pdbx_strand_id
1 'polypeptide(L)'
;MIGGARTSELLRFCAENYGVQKRQAEAYVAKAREQLKADMSINRQDFIASKLALLDEVQAKALRSNQMGSVIGSIRLQAELVQILG
;
A
#
# COMPACT_ATOMS: atom_id res chain seq x y z
N MET A 1 -9.11 3.83 12.29
CA MET A 1 -10.40 3.38 11.73
C MET A 1 -10.22 3.20 10.23
N ILE A 2 -10.44 1.99 9.72
CA ILE A 2 -10.57 1.70 8.28
C ILE A 2 -11.89 0.92 8.17
N GLY A 3 -12.90 1.51 7.50
CA GLY A 3 -14.24 0.95 7.32
C GLY A 3 -15.12 1.05 8.56
N GLY A 4 -16.07 1.98 8.58
CA GLY A 4 -16.87 2.38 9.75
C GLY A 4 -17.87 1.36 10.33
N ALA A 5 -17.70 0.05 10.11
CA ALA A 5 -18.49 -0.97 10.79
C ALA A 5 -17.86 -1.29 12.15
N ARG A 6 -18.68 -1.33 13.21
CA ARG A 6 -18.20 -1.62 14.56
C ARG A 6 -17.74 -3.08 14.59
N THR A 7 -16.58 -3.40 15.17
CA THR A 7 -16.07 -4.78 15.29
C THR A 7 -17.14 -5.76 15.81
N SER A 8 -18.03 -5.29 16.67
CA SER A 8 -19.18 -6.07 17.17
C SER A 8 -20.19 -6.50 16.09
N GLU A 9 -20.44 -5.66 15.09
CA GLU A 9 -21.38 -5.95 13.99
C GLU A 9 -20.80 -7.02 13.08
N LEU A 10 -19.51 -6.95 12.79
CA LEU A 10 -18.81 -7.92 11.96
C LEU A 10 -18.76 -9.30 12.63
N LEU A 11 -18.52 -9.34 13.94
CA LEU A 11 -18.56 -10.59 14.71
C LEU A 11 -19.97 -11.18 14.78
N ARG A 12 -21.00 -10.34 14.95
CA ARG A 12 -22.40 -10.77 14.93
C ARG A 12 -22.77 -11.35 13.56
N PHE A 13 -22.40 -10.65 12.48
CA PHE A 13 -22.61 -11.12 11.12
C PHE A 13 -21.96 -12.48 10.85
N CYS A 14 -20.71 -12.68 11.31
CA CYS A 14 -20.03 -13.97 11.18
C CYS A 14 -20.77 -15.09 11.93
N ALA A 15 -21.23 -14.82 13.16
CA ALA A 15 -21.98 -15.80 13.94
C ALA A 15 -23.32 -16.16 13.28
N GLU A 16 -24.07 -15.16 12.78
CA GLU A 16 -25.39 -15.34 12.17
C GLU A 16 -25.34 -16.04 10.80
N ASN A 17 -24.35 -15.71 9.97
CA ASN A 17 -24.30 -16.21 8.58
C ASN A 17 -23.47 -17.49 8.42
N TYR A 18 -22.50 -17.72 9.32
CA TYR A 18 -21.54 -18.82 9.18
C TYR A 18 -21.48 -19.73 10.42
N GLY A 19 -22.30 -19.47 11.45
CA GLY A 19 -22.40 -20.33 12.64
C GLY A 19 -21.12 -20.38 13.48
N VAL A 20 -20.19 -19.45 13.29
CA VAL A 20 -18.90 -19.45 13.98
C VAL A 20 -18.98 -18.74 15.33
N GLN A 21 -18.32 -19.30 16.34
CA GLN A 21 -18.21 -18.67 17.65
C GLN A 21 -17.41 -17.36 17.56
N LYS A 22 -17.72 -16.40 18.43
CA LYS A 22 -17.10 -15.06 18.45
C LYS A 22 -15.57 -15.12 18.44
N ARG A 23 -14.97 -16.01 19.24
CA ARG A 23 -13.50 -16.18 19.32
C ARG A 23 -12.90 -16.72 18.01
N GLN A 24 -13.64 -17.59 17.31
CA GLN A 24 -13.24 -18.09 15.99
C GLN A 24 -13.33 -16.99 14.93
N ALA A 25 -14.39 -16.18 14.96
CA ALA A 25 -14.56 -15.04 14.07
C ALA A 25 -13.46 -13.98 14.27
N GLU A 26 -13.07 -13.70 15.52
CA GLU A 26 -11.94 -12.81 15.83
C GLU A 26 -10.62 -13.32 15.23
N ALA A 27 -10.34 -14.62 15.35
CA ALA A 27 -9.16 -15.24 14.76
C ALA A 27 -9.14 -15.15 13.22
N TYR A 28 -10.28 -15.35 12.56
CA TYR A 28 -10.38 -15.20 11.11
C TYR A 28 -10.20 -13.78 10.64
N VAL A 29 -10.78 -12.80 11.35
CA VAL A 29 -10.59 -11.37 11.04
C VAL A 29 -9.12 -10.97 11.20
N ALA A 30 -8.44 -11.46 12.24
CA ALA A 30 -7.01 -11.23 12.41
C ALA A 30 -6.21 -11.78 11.24
N LYS A 31 -6.45 -13.05 10.86
CA LYS A 31 -5.78 -13.69 9.72
C LYS A 31 -6.05 -12.97 8.39
N ALA A 32 -7.29 -12.54 8.15
CA ALA A 32 -7.66 -11.78 6.96
C ALA A 32 -6.96 -10.42 6.91
N ARG A 33 -6.77 -9.76 8.05
CA ARG A 33 -5.99 -8.51 8.13
C ARG A 33 -4.52 -8.72 7.82
N GLU A 34 -3.94 -9.82 8.28
CA GLU A 34 -2.56 -10.18 7.95
C GLU A 34 -2.39 -10.46 6.45
N GLN A 35 -3.32 -11.20 5.84
CA GLN A 35 -3.33 -11.44 4.40
C GLN A 35 -3.48 -10.14 3.60
N LEU A 36 -4.42 -9.27 3.97
CA LEU A 36 -4.58 -7.96 3.36
C LEU A 36 -3.30 -7.11 3.46
N LYS A 37 -2.60 -7.17 4.60
CA LYS A 37 -1.34 -6.46 4.79
C LYS A 37 -0.24 -7.03 3.89
N ALA A 38 -0.18 -8.35 3.72
CA ALA A 38 0.76 -9.01 2.81
C ALA A 38 0.47 -8.62 1.35
N ASP A 39 -0.79 -8.66 0.93
CA ASP A 39 -1.21 -8.26 -0.43
C ASP A 39 -0.95 -6.78 -0.70
N MET A 40 -1.16 -5.92 0.30
CA MET A 40 -0.82 -4.49 0.20
C MET A 40 0.69 -4.27 0.09
N SER A 41 1.53 -5.14 0.65
CA SER A 41 2.98 -4.99 0.53
C SER A 41 3.44 -5.19 -0.92
N ILE A 42 2.88 -6.21 -1.60
CA ILE A 42 3.14 -6.48 -3.02
C ILE A 42 2.63 -5.32 -3.88
N ASN A 43 1.37 -4.90 -3.70
CA ASN A 43 0.80 -3.78 -4.44
C ASN A 43 1.58 -2.47 -4.23
N ARG A 44 2.10 -2.25 -3.02
CA ARG A 44 2.89 -1.05 -2.70
C ARG A 44 4.25 -1.06 -3.38
N GLN A 45 4.93 -2.21 -3.44
CA GLN A 45 6.20 -2.34 -4.14
C GLN A 45 6.02 -2.10 -5.65
N ASP A 46 5.02 -2.72 -6.26
CA ASP A 46 4.71 -2.54 -7.68
C ASP A 46 4.31 -1.09 -8.00
N PHE A 47 3.52 -0.46 -7.12
CA PHE A 47 3.15 0.94 -7.23
C PHE A 47 4.37 1.86 -7.17
N ILE A 48 5.27 1.66 -6.20
CA ILE A 48 6.50 2.47 -6.06
C ILE A 48 7.41 2.26 -7.27
N ALA A 49 7.59 1.02 -7.73
CA ALA A 49 8.36 0.71 -8.93
C ALA A 49 7.81 1.43 -10.17
N SER A 50 6.49 1.46 -10.35
CA SER A 50 5.83 2.22 -11.42
C SER A 50 6.12 3.73 -11.32
N LYS A 51 6.14 4.30 -10.11
CA LYS A 51 6.46 5.72 -9.92
C LYS A 51 7.94 6.04 -10.15
N LEU A 52 8.85 5.17 -9.75
CA LEU A 52 10.28 5.31 -10.03
C LEU A 52 10.54 5.30 -11.55
N ALA A 53 9.95 4.36 -12.28
CA ALA A 53 10.08 4.30 -13.74
C ALA A 53 9.60 5.59 -14.44
N LEU A 54 8.53 6.22 -13.95
CA LEU A 54 8.07 7.51 -14.45
C LEU A 54 9.07 8.64 -14.16
N LEU A 55 9.66 8.65 -12.97
CA LEU A 55 10.68 9.64 -12.58
C LEU A 55 11.96 9.50 -13.40
N ASP A 56 12.34 8.27 -13.76
CA ASP A 56 13.46 7.99 -14.67
C ASP A 56 13.21 8.58 -16.06
N GLU A 57 12.00 8.42 -16.60
CA GLU A 57 11.63 8.98 -17.91
C GLU A 57 11.67 10.53 -17.89
N VAL A 58 11.16 11.15 -16.82
CA VAL A 58 11.21 12.60 -16.61
C VAL A 58 12.66 13.08 -16.50
N GLN A 59 13.49 12.36 -15.75
CA GLN A 59 14.90 12.67 -15.60
C GLN A 59 15.63 12.59 -16.94
N ALA A 60 15.39 11.55 -17.73
CA ALA A 60 15.99 11.38 -19.05
C ALA A 60 15.58 12.51 -20.00
N LYS A 61 14.31 12.95 -19.97
CA LYS A 61 13.83 14.11 -20.74
C LYS A 61 14.49 15.41 -20.27
N ALA A 62 14.58 15.63 -18.96
CA ALA A 62 15.19 16.82 -18.39
C ALA A 62 16.69 16.94 -18.69
N LEU A 63 17.42 15.81 -18.67
CA LEU A 63 18.83 15.74 -19.07
C LEU A 63 19.02 16.15 -20.53
N ARG A 64 18.18 15.64 -21.45
CA ARG A 64 18.23 16.02 -22.88
C ARG A 64 17.94 17.50 -23.10
N SER A 65 17.10 18.10 -22.26
CA SER A 65 16.74 19.52 -22.33
C SER A 65 17.64 20.44 -21.49
N ASN A 66 18.73 19.90 -20.91
CA ASN A 66 19.67 20.64 -20.06
C ASN A 66 19.00 21.35 -18.85
N GLN A 67 17.90 20.80 -18.34
CA GLN A 67 17.14 21.35 -17.20
C GLN A 67 17.57 20.71 -15.89
N MET A 68 18.76 21.06 -15.40
CA MET A 68 19.36 20.42 -14.21
C MET A 68 18.55 20.56 -12.92
N GLY A 69 17.77 21.64 -12.75
CA GLY A 69 16.87 21.77 -11.60
C GLY A 69 15.82 20.67 -11.54
N SER A 70 15.23 20.33 -12.69
CA SER A 70 14.23 19.26 -12.82
C SER A 70 14.83 17.87 -12.60
N VAL A 71 16.10 17.68 -13.00
CA VAL A 71 16.87 16.44 -12.74
C VAL A 71 17.06 16.23 -11.24
N ILE A 72 17.54 17.25 -10.53
CA ILE A 72 17.77 17.20 -9.08
C ILE A 72 16.45 16.95 -8.34
N GLY A 73 15.37 17.60 -8.77
CA GLY A 73 14.03 17.38 -8.22
C GLY A 73 13.56 15.93 -8.37
N SER A 74 13.75 15.33 -9.55
CA SER A 74 13.41 13.91 -9.78
C SER A 74 14.21 12.98 -8.85
N ILE A 75 15.52 13.19 -8.72
CA ILE A 75 16.39 12.37 -7.85
C ILE A 75 15.94 12.46 -6.39
N ARG A 76 15.58 13.66 -5.91
CA ARG A 76 15.07 13.82 -4.54
C ARG A 76 13.78 13.05 -4.31
N LEU A 77 12.84 13.15 -5.25
CA LEU A 77 11.56 12.42 -5.18
C LEU A 77 11.77 10.89 -5.22
N GLN A 78 12.74 10.41 -6.00
CA GLN A 78 13.11 9.00 -6.01
C GLN A 78 13.66 8.56 -4.65
N ALA A 79 14.55 9.34 -4.02
CA ALA A 79 15.10 9.04 -2.71
C ALA A 79 14.02 8.98 -1.62
N GLU A 80 13.08 9.92 -1.64
CA GLU A 80 11.92 9.93 -0.73
C GLU A 80 11.03 8.68 -0.94
N LEU A 81 10.82 8.24 -2.19
CA LEU A 81 10.06 7.02 -2.49
C LEU A 81 10.77 5.72 -2.05
N VAL A 82 12.11 5.67 -2.15
CA VAL A 82 12.88 4.51 -1.69
C VAL A 82 12.84 4.40 -0.16
N GLN A 83 12.89 5.53 0.56
CA GLN A 83 12.73 5.53 2.03
C GLN A 83 11.35 5.08 2.49
N ILE A 84 10.32 5.14 1.64
CA ILE A 84 8.98 4.60 1.92
C ILE A 84 8.95 3.07 1.84
N LEU A 85 9.93 2.46 1.15
CA LEU A 85 10.07 1.02 0.94
C LEU A 85 11.12 0.39 1.89
N GLY A 86 12.09 1.19 2.35
CA GLY A 86 13.14 0.83 3.31
C GLY A 86 12.71 0.80 4.78
#